data_AF-A0A956NXA8-F1
#
_entry.id   AF-A0A956NXA8-F1
#
_cell.length_a   1.000
_cell.length_b   1.000
_cell.length_c   1.000
_cell.angle_alpha   90.00
_cell.angle_beta   90.00
_cell.angle_gamma   90.00
#
_symmetry.space_group_name_H-M   'P 1'
#
loop_
_entity.id
_entity.type
_entity.pdbx_description
1 polymer ?
#
loop_
_entity_poly.entity_id
_entity_poly.type
_entity_poly.pdbx_seq_one_letter_code
_entity_poly.pdbx_strand_id
1 'polypeptide(L)'
;FTGSSESLDEAGMSSAITQELSKPIYLNSFSFGVRFNSDIKIDPHFSKYLFRSHFMRKEIIKTASGVTRFNISKARFKKIQIPIPPLNIQAEIVRILDTFTELTAELTAELTAELVARQQQYSYYRGQLLTFEEGEVDWKALGSLAENLDSKRKPITSGLRESGSIPYYGASGIVDYVKDYIFDGDYLLISEDGANLTARNTPIAFSISGKNWVNNHAHVLK
;
A
#
# COMPACT_ATOMS: atom_id res chain seq x y z
N PHE A 1 5.28 20.29 17.25
CA PHE A 1 6.13 19.93 16.10
C PHE A 1 7.10 18.85 16.51
N THR A 2 7.36 17.86 15.66
CA THR A 2 8.46 16.90 15.87
C THR A 2 9.79 17.64 15.69
N GLY A 3 10.65 17.57 16.71
CA GLY A 3 11.95 18.23 16.75
C GLY A 3 13.03 17.45 15.99
N SER A 4 12.88 16.13 15.90
CA SER A 4 13.79 15.27 15.13
C SER A 4 13.10 14.06 14.53
N SER A 5 13.67 13.53 13.44
CA SER A 5 13.24 12.28 12.81
C SER A 5 14.41 11.61 12.07
N GLU A 6 14.26 10.33 11.75
CA GLU A 6 15.18 9.54 10.91
C GLU A 6 14.97 9.84 9.42
N SER A 7 13.73 10.20 9.04
CA SER A 7 13.43 10.68 7.70
C SER A 7 13.32 12.22 7.68
N LEU A 8 13.80 12.83 6.60
CA LEU A 8 13.72 14.28 6.43
C LEU A 8 12.27 14.76 6.32
N ASP A 9 11.42 13.97 5.68
CA ASP A 9 10.01 14.30 5.42
C ASP A 9 9.12 14.24 6.67
N GLU A 10 9.52 13.50 7.71
CA GLU A 10 8.82 13.47 9.00
C GLU A 10 9.37 14.50 10.00
N ALA A 11 10.51 15.13 9.72
CA ALA A 11 11.05 16.19 10.56
C ALA A 11 10.12 17.42 10.53
N GLY A 12 9.82 17.97 11.72
CA GLY A 12 8.97 19.15 11.84
C GLY A 12 7.48 18.89 11.54
N MET A 13 7.01 17.65 11.63
CA MET A 13 5.59 17.34 11.55
C MET A 13 4.80 18.04 12.65
N SER A 14 3.61 18.52 12.32
CA SER A 14 2.82 19.40 13.18
C SER A 14 1.50 18.76 13.60
N SER A 15 1.07 19.15 14.79
CA SER A 15 -0.27 18.91 15.33
C SER A 15 -0.70 20.18 16.06
N ALA A 16 -1.98 20.52 15.94
CA ALA A 16 -2.57 21.66 16.61
C ALA A 16 -3.42 21.18 17.79
N ILE A 17 -3.38 21.93 18.89
CA ILE A 17 -4.29 21.73 20.01
C ILE A 17 -5.49 22.64 19.75
N THR A 18 -6.65 22.04 19.48
CA THR A 18 -7.87 22.77 19.12
C THR A 18 -8.86 22.90 20.28
N GLN A 19 -8.55 22.32 21.43
CA GLN A 19 -9.38 22.32 22.63
C GLN A 19 -8.63 22.92 23.81
N GLU A 20 -9.35 23.52 24.75
CA GLU A 20 -8.76 23.93 26.01
C GLU A 20 -8.36 22.71 26.84
N LEU A 21 -7.15 22.77 27.39
CA LEU A 21 -6.61 21.70 28.21
C LEU A 21 -6.94 21.96 29.67
N SER A 22 -7.75 21.10 30.28
CA SER A 22 -8.12 21.24 31.70
C SER A 22 -7.02 20.81 32.67
N LYS A 23 -6.01 20.08 32.18
CA LYS A 23 -4.88 19.58 32.96
C LYS A 23 -3.55 20.05 32.36
N PRO A 24 -2.51 20.28 33.19
CA PRO A 24 -1.16 20.50 32.70
C PRO A 24 -0.72 19.34 31.82
N ILE A 25 -0.11 19.66 30.68
CA ILE A 25 0.44 18.66 29.77
C ILE A 25 1.96 18.73 29.76
N TYR A 26 2.59 17.58 29.58
CA TYR A 26 4.01 17.46 29.36
C TYR A 26 4.28 17.22 27.87
N LEU A 27 5.20 17.99 27.31
CA LEU A 27 5.68 17.78 25.94
C LEU A 27 7.00 17.01 26.01
N ASN A 28 7.09 15.88 25.30
CA ASN A 28 8.31 15.08 25.28
C ASN A 28 9.51 15.84 24.69
N SER A 29 10.73 15.34 24.98
CA SER A 29 11.99 15.95 24.54
C SER A 29 12.17 16.01 23.02
N PHE A 30 11.45 15.17 22.28
CA PHE A 30 11.49 15.12 20.82
C PHE A 30 10.48 16.05 20.16
N SER A 31 9.76 16.86 20.92
CA SER A 31 8.79 17.81 20.40
C SER A 31 9.05 19.22 20.91
N PHE A 32 8.60 20.20 20.14
CA PHE A 32 8.54 21.59 20.60
C PHE A 32 7.20 22.22 20.25
N GLY A 33 6.74 23.10 21.15
CA GLY A 33 5.51 23.86 21.01
C GLY A 33 5.74 25.20 20.36
N VAL A 34 4.74 25.68 19.63
CA VAL A 34 4.65 27.04 19.13
C VAL A 34 3.40 27.66 19.76
N ARG A 35 3.57 28.83 20.38
CA ARG A 35 2.46 29.63 20.91
C ARG A 35 2.56 30.99 20.23
N PHE A 36 1.46 31.45 19.66
CA PHE A 36 1.38 32.77 19.06
C PHE A 36 1.25 33.83 20.15
N ASN A 37 1.76 35.03 19.87
CA ASN A 37 1.57 36.17 20.75
C ASN A 37 0.09 36.58 20.80
N SER A 38 -0.32 37.24 21.88
CA SER A 38 -1.74 37.57 22.14
C SER A 38 -2.37 38.53 21.12
N ASP A 39 -1.56 39.32 20.42
CA ASP A 39 -1.98 40.22 19.36
C ASP A 39 -2.27 39.50 18.02
N ILE A 40 -1.79 38.27 17.86
CA ILE A 40 -1.97 37.49 16.64
C ILE A 40 -3.26 36.68 16.74
N LYS A 41 -4.23 37.04 15.90
CA LYS A 41 -5.51 36.33 15.78
C LYS A 41 -5.38 35.17 14.81
N ILE A 42 -5.21 33.97 15.35
CA ILE A 42 -5.16 32.73 14.57
C ILE A 42 -6.07 31.67 15.18
N ASP A 43 -6.89 31.04 14.34
CA ASP A 43 -7.69 29.89 14.72
C ASP A 43 -6.79 28.64 14.83
N PRO A 44 -6.80 27.94 15.98
CA PRO A 44 -6.09 26.67 16.12
C PRO A 44 -6.46 25.64 15.04
N HIS A 45 -7.72 25.59 14.57
CA HIS A 45 -8.15 24.68 13.51
C HIS A 45 -7.51 25.05 12.17
N PHE A 46 -7.39 26.34 11.86
CA PHE A 46 -6.67 26.79 10.68
C PHE A 46 -5.19 26.40 10.75
N SER A 47 -4.56 26.54 11.93
CA SER A 47 -3.14 26.17 12.11
C SER A 47 -2.86 24.67 11.84
N LYS A 48 -3.85 23.79 12.12
CA LYS A 48 -3.81 22.33 11.80
C LYS A 48 -3.51 22.11 10.32
N TYR A 49 -4.20 22.87 9.46
CA TYR A 49 -4.08 22.77 8.01
C TYR A 49 -2.88 23.54 7.47
N LEU A 50 -2.66 24.77 7.96
CA LEU A 50 -1.59 25.64 7.50
C LEU A 50 -0.23 24.96 7.59
N PHE A 51 0.14 24.46 8.77
CA PHE A 51 1.47 23.85 8.99
C PHE A 51 1.64 22.46 8.35
N ARG A 52 0.56 21.90 7.78
CA ARG A 52 0.60 20.66 7.00
C ARG A 52 0.53 20.90 5.49
N SER A 53 0.25 22.14 5.06
CA SER A 53 0.27 22.51 3.65
C SER A 53 1.65 22.29 3.02
N HIS A 54 1.68 21.96 1.73
CA HIS A 54 2.91 21.68 1.00
C HIS A 54 3.92 22.83 1.09
N PHE A 55 3.46 24.07 0.92
CA PHE A 55 4.29 25.26 1.03
C PHE A 55 4.94 25.39 2.41
N MET A 56 4.16 25.29 3.49
CA MET A 56 4.70 25.41 4.84
C MET A 56 5.65 24.25 5.19
N ARG A 57 5.31 23.02 4.78
CA ARG A 57 6.17 21.85 4.99
C ARG A 57 7.53 22.04 4.32
N LYS A 58 7.56 22.56 3.09
CA LYS A 58 8.81 22.86 2.37
C LYS A 58 9.70 23.84 3.14
N GLU A 59 9.13 24.90 3.70
CA GLU A 59 9.89 25.86 4.51
C GLU A 59 10.36 25.27 5.84
N ILE A 60 9.53 24.45 6.50
CA ILE A 60 9.91 23.77 7.75
C ILE A 60 11.06 22.78 7.50
N ILE A 61 10.97 21.94 6.47
CA ILE A 61 11.98 20.93 6.13
C ILE A 61 13.33 21.59 5.85
N LYS A 62 13.36 22.76 5.19
CA LYS A 62 14.61 23.51 4.98
C LYS A 62 15.33 23.83 6.28
N THR A 63 14.62 23.96 7.41
CA THR A 63 15.22 24.24 8.71
C THR A 63 15.83 23.02 9.39
N ALA A 64 15.60 21.82 8.85
CA ALA A 64 16.21 20.60 9.31
C ALA A 64 17.69 20.51 8.92
N SER A 65 18.49 19.83 9.74
CA SER A 65 19.89 19.52 9.47
C SER A 65 20.26 18.18 10.12
N GLY A 66 21.15 17.42 9.49
CA GLY A 66 21.57 16.10 9.94
C GLY A 66 21.80 15.17 8.76
N VAL A 67 22.41 14.02 9.01
CA VAL A 67 22.66 12.98 7.98
C VAL A 67 21.88 11.71 8.32
N THR A 68 22.08 11.18 9.53
CA THR A 68 21.38 9.97 10.02
C THR A 68 20.12 10.29 10.82
N ARG A 69 20.10 11.44 11.49
CA ARG A 69 18.92 11.98 12.18
C ARG A 69 18.81 13.47 11.92
N PHE A 70 17.68 13.87 11.36
CA PHE A 70 17.39 15.26 11.05
C PHE A 70 16.83 15.95 12.28
N ASN A 71 17.36 17.14 12.60
CA ASN A 71 16.90 17.96 13.72
C ASN A 71 16.47 19.34 13.21
N ILE A 72 15.34 19.84 13.70
CA ILE A 72 14.80 21.16 13.34
C ILE A 72 15.56 22.25 14.09
N SER A 73 16.21 23.14 13.34
CA SER A 73 16.85 24.33 13.92
C SER A 73 15.79 25.33 14.37
N LYS A 74 15.57 25.45 15.69
CA LYS A 74 14.64 26.43 16.29
C LYS A 74 14.96 27.87 15.88
N ALA A 75 16.24 28.20 15.70
CA ALA A 75 16.67 29.54 15.29
C ALA A 75 16.26 29.87 13.85
N ARG A 76 16.33 28.89 12.94
CA ARG A 76 15.87 29.05 11.54
C ARG A 76 14.36 28.97 11.45
N PHE A 77 13.73 28.08 12.22
CA PHE A 77 12.27 27.91 12.29
C PHE A 77 11.56 29.22 12.67
N LYS A 78 12.09 29.97 13.65
CA LYS A 78 11.55 31.28 14.04
C LYS A 78 11.54 32.34 12.93
N LYS A 79 12.31 32.16 11.86
CA LYS A 79 12.41 33.10 10.73
C LYS A 79 11.46 32.74 9.58
N ILE A 80 10.74 31.61 9.66
CA ILE A 80 9.77 31.23 8.64
C ILE A 80 8.64 32.27 8.62
N GLN A 81 8.31 32.75 7.42
CA GLN A 81 7.17 33.63 7.22
C GLN A 81 5.89 32.81 7.15
N ILE A 82 4.88 33.22 7.92
CA ILE A 82 3.61 32.50 8.06
C ILE A 82 2.50 33.41 7.54
N PRO A 83 1.68 32.97 6.58
CA PRO A 83 0.52 33.74 6.14
C PRO A 83 -0.58 33.68 7.21
N ILE A 84 -1.08 34.85 7.62
CA ILE A 84 -2.17 34.98 8.60
C ILE A 84 -3.30 35.79 7.95
N PRO A 85 -4.24 35.13 7.25
CA PRO A 85 -5.39 35.82 6.66
C PRO A 85 -6.37 36.27 7.76
N PRO A 86 -7.34 37.15 7.43
CA PRO A 86 -8.40 37.53 8.36
C PRO A 86 -9.21 36.34 8.91
N LEU A 87 -9.75 36.46 10.13
CA LEU A 87 -10.42 35.35 10.83
C LEU A 87 -11.60 34.74 10.04
N ASN A 88 -12.36 35.55 9.32
CA ASN A 88 -13.47 35.05 8.49
C ASN A 88 -12.97 34.15 7.35
N ILE A 89 -11.81 34.47 6.77
CA ILE A 89 -11.17 33.64 5.74
C ILE A 89 -10.58 32.37 6.35
N GLN A 90 -9.97 32.47 7.54
CA GLN A 90 -9.49 31.29 8.27
C GLN A 90 -10.65 30.30 8.54
N ALA A 91 -11.79 30.81 9.02
CA ALA A 91 -12.97 29.99 9.28
C ALA A 91 -13.52 29.32 8.02
N GLU A 92 -13.56 30.03 6.89
CA GLU A 92 -14.04 29.45 5.63
C GLU A 92 -13.09 28.36 5.10
N ILE A 93 -11.78 28.55 5.22
CA ILE A 93 -10.79 27.52 4.88
C ILE A 93 -10.99 26.28 5.77
N VAL A 94 -11.15 26.47 7.08
CA VAL A 94 -11.38 25.38 8.03
C VAL A 94 -12.66 24.63 7.67
N ARG A 95 -13.77 25.34 7.44
CA ARG A 95 -15.05 24.74 7.07
C ARG A 95 -14.93 23.82 5.86
N ILE A 96 -14.29 24.29 4.79
CA ILE A 96 -14.10 23.51 3.55
C ILE A 96 -13.22 22.29 3.81
N LEU A 97 -12.07 22.48 4.47
CA LEU A 97 -11.10 21.40 4.68
C LEU A 97 -11.59 20.35 5.68
N ASP A 98 -12.30 20.75 6.74
CA ASP A 98 -12.93 19.82 7.68
C ASP A 98 -14.04 19.03 6.95
N THR A 99 -14.88 19.68 6.14
CA THR A 99 -15.91 18.98 5.33
C THR A 99 -15.30 17.87 4.47
N PHE A 100 -14.21 18.15 3.74
CA PHE A 100 -13.54 17.13 2.94
C PHE A 100 -12.87 16.04 3.79
N THR A 101 -12.32 16.42 4.94
CA THR A 101 -11.69 15.46 5.86
C THR A 101 -12.73 14.49 6.42
N GLU A 102 -13.89 15.00 6.82
CA GLU A 102 -15.02 14.22 7.35
C GLU A 102 -15.58 13.27 6.29
N LEU A 103 -15.91 13.78 5.09
CA LEU A 103 -16.41 12.96 3.98
C LEU A 103 -15.43 11.86 3.58
N THR A 104 -14.12 12.16 3.55
CA THR A 104 -13.09 11.15 3.24
C THR A 104 -13.03 10.08 4.33
N ALA A 105 -13.13 10.47 5.60
CA ALA A 105 -13.11 9.54 6.74
C ALA A 105 -14.34 8.63 6.74
N GLU A 106 -15.53 9.19 6.50
CA GLU A 106 -16.79 8.46 6.37
C GLU A 106 -16.73 7.43 5.23
N LEU A 107 -16.37 7.88 4.01
CA LEU A 107 -16.26 6.98 2.86
C LEU A 107 -15.23 5.86 3.07
N THR A 108 -14.10 6.17 3.71
CA THR A 108 -13.07 5.16 4.03
C THR A 108 -13.59 4.14 5.03
N ALA A 109 -14.36 4.57 6.04
CA ALA A 109 -14.97 3.68 7.02
C ALA A 109 -16.02 2.76 6.37
N GLU A 110 -16.91 3.33 5.54
CA GLU A 110 -17.94 2.58 4.80
C GLU A 110 -17.31 1.54 3.85
N LEU A 111 -16.31 1.94 3.06
CA LEU A 111 -15.63 1.03 2.14
C LEU A 111 -14.93 -0.11 2.88
N THR A 112 -14.29 0.19 4.03
CA THR A 112 -13.63 -0.84 4.85
C THR A 112 -14.66 -1.82 5.42
N ALA A 113 -15.80 -1.31 5.90
CA ALA A 113 -16.88 -2.16 6.41
C ALA A 113 -17.47 -3.06 5.31
N GLU A 114 -17.71 -2.52 4.11
CA GLU A 114 -18.22 -3.29 2.98
C GLU A 114 -17.21 -4.37 2.52
N LEU A 115 -15.91 -4.04 2.46
CA LEU A 115 -14.88 -5.01 2.11
C LEU A 115 -14.84 -6.19 3.09
N VAL A 116 -14.91 -5.91 4.39
CA VAL A 116 -14.97 -6.95 5.44
C VAL A 116 -16.23 -7.79 5.28
N ALA A 117 -17.39 -7.17 5.07
CA ALA A 117 -18.65 -7.87 4.85
C ALA A 117 -18.59 -8.77 3.61
N ARG A 118 -18.00 -8.31 2.49
CA ARG A 118 -17.82 -9.11 1.27
C ARG A 118 -16.87 -10.28 1.49
N GLN A 119 -15.77 -10.09 2.22
CA GLN A 119 -14.84 -11.17 2.54
C GLN A 119 -15.50 -12.26 3.41
N GLN A 120 -16.29 -11.84 4.39
CA GLN A 120 -17.07 -12.76 5.23
C GLN A 120 -18.12 -13.50 4.41
N GLN A 121 -18.87 -12.79 3.56
CA GLN A 121 -19.87 -13.37 2.66
C GLN A 121 -19.24 -14.39 1.71
N TYR A 122 -18.11 -14.06 1.08
CA TYR A 122 -17.37 -14.98 0.21
C TYR A 122 -16.94 -16.23 0.98
N SER A 123 -16.37 -16.06 2.19
CA SER A 123 -15.91 -17.18 3.00
C SER A 123 -17.06 -18.09 3.44
N TYR A 124 -18.21 -17.51 3.80
CA TYR A 124 -19.43 -18.23 4.13
C TYR A 124 -19.92 -19.07 2.96
N TYR A 125 -20.14 -18.45 1.79
CA TYR A 125 -20.62 -19.19 0.61
C TYR A 125 -19.59 -20.18 0.09
N ARG A 126 -18.29 -19.86 0.10
CA ARG A 126 -17.23 -20.83 -0.25
C ARG A 126 -17.27 -22.04 0.67
N GLY A 127 -17.39 -21.82 1.97
CA GLY A 127 -17.53 -22.89 2.96
C GLY A 127 -18.77 -23.73 2.69
N GLN A 128 -19.92 -23.09 2.47
CA GLN A 128 -21.17 -23.79 2.22
C GLN A 128 -21.18 -24.57 0.90
N LEU A 129 -20.74 -23.97 -0.20
CA LEU A 129 -20.80 -24.55 -1.55
C LEU A 129 -19.73 -25.62 -1.79
N LEU A 130 -18.60 -25.58 -1.08
CA LEU A 130 -17.50 -26.54 -1.21
C LEU A 130 -17.39 -27.48 0.00
N THR A 131 -18.47 -27.59 0.79
CA THR A 131 -18.64 -28.63 1.81
C THR A 131 -19.62 -29.64 1.24
N PHE A 132 -19.25 -30.91 1.30
CA PHE A 132 -20.03 -32.02 0.75
C PHE A 132 -20.26 -33.04 1.86
N GLU A 133 -21.49 -33.55 1.95
CA GLU A 133 -21.81 -34.66 2.85
C GLU A 133 -21.25 -35.98 2.30
N GLU A 134 -21.16 -36.99 3.18
CA GLU A 134 -20.69 -38.31 2.79
C GLU A 134 -21.62 -38.93 1.74
N GLY A 135 -21.08 -39.23 0.56
CA GLY A 135 -21.82 -39.83 -0.55
C GLY A 135 -22.40 -38.84 -1.58
N GLU A 136 -22.28 -37.52 -1.38
CA GLU A 136 -22.76 -36.54 -2.37
C GLU A 136 -21.84 -36.41 -3.59
N VAL A 137 -20.54 -36.62 -3.40
CA VAL A 137 -19.52 -36.43 -4.43
C VAL A 137 -18.53 -37.60 -4.47
N ASP A 138 -17.97 -37.83 -5.67
CA ASP A 138 -16.89 -38.80 -5.88
C ASP A 138 -15.54 -38.15 -5.57
N TRP A 139 -14.84 -38.67 -4.57
CA TRP A 139 -13.55 -38.17 -4.13
C TRP A 139 -12.41 -38.82 -4.92
N LYS A 140 -11.71 -38.03 -5.75
CA LYS A 140 -10.60 -38.50 -6.58
C LYS A 140 -9.27 -37.92 -6.14
N ALA A 141 -8.22 -38.76 -6.16
CA ALA A 141 -6.86 -38.30 -5.93
C ALA A 141 -6.40 -37.43 -7.10
N LEU A 142 -5.67 -36.33 -6.82
CA LEU A 142 -5.19 -35.42 -7.86
C LEU A 142 -4.38 -36.14 -8.96
N GLY A 143 -3.55 -37.12 -8.59
CA GLY A 143 -2.77 -37.91 -9.56
C GLY A 143 -3.61 -38.84 -10.46
N SER A 144 -4.89 -39.06 -10.14
CA SER A 144 -5.85 -39.74 -11.03
C SER A 144 -6.57 -38.77 -11.98
N LEU A 145 -6.52 -37.46 -11.67
CA LEU A 145 -7.18 -36.40 -12.42
C LEU A 145 -6.24 -35.67 -13.37
N ALA A 146 -4.96 -35.56 -13.00
CA ALA A 146 -3.97 -34.79 -13.74
C ALA A 146 -2.60 -35.47 -13.78
N GLU A 147 -1.90 -35.31 -14.89
CA GLU A 147 -0.51 -35.73 -15.06
C GLU A 147 0.42 -34.56 -14.71
N ASN A 148 1.32 -34.75 -13.74
CA ASN A 148 2.36 -33.76 -13.46
C ASN A 148 3.51 -33.89 -14.47
N LEU A 149 3.78 -32.80 -15.20
CA LEU A 149 4.80 -32.73 -16.25
C LEU A 149 6.03 -31.90 -15.85
N ASP A 150 6.26 -31.72 -14.55
CA ASP A 150 7.34 -30.89 -14.02
C ASP A 150 8.73 -31.34 -14.47
N SER A 151 8.89 -32.65 -14.74
CA SER A 151 10.12 -33.25 -15.26
C SER A 151 10.50 -32.77 -16.67
N LYS A 152 9.54 -32.20 -17.42
CA LYS A 152 9.75 -31.64 -18.77
C LYS A 152 10.09 -30.13 -18.74
N ARG A 153 9.94 -29.46 -17.58
CA ARG A 153 10.27 -28.02 -17.43
C ARG A 153 11.77 -27.81 -17.68
N LYS A 154 12.11 -26.69 -18.31
CA LYS A 154 13.52 -26.35 -18.60
C LYS A 154 13.78 -24.86 -18.40
N PRO A 155 14.47 -24.43 -17.32
CA PRO A 155 14.77 -23.02 -17.11
C PRO A 155 15.76 -22.51 -18.17
N ILE A 156 15.52 -21.32 -18.73
CA ILE A 156 16.48 -20.58 -19.54
C ILE A 156 16.78 -19.24 -18.85
N THR A 157 18.04 -19.02 -18.50
CA THR A 157 18.55 -17.74 -18.00
C THR A 157 18.28 -16.63 -19.00
N SER A 158 17.86 -15.44 -18.55
CA SER A 158 17.45 -14.33 -19.43
C SER A 158 18.42 -14.02 -20.57
N GLY A 159 19.72 -13.97 -20.29
CA GLY A 159 20.75 -13.69 -21.31
C GLY A 159 20.97 -14.79 -22.35
N LEU A 160 20.41 -15.99 -22.15
CA LEU A 160 20.52 -17.14 -23.07
C LEU A 160 19.21 -17.40 -23.84
N ARG A 161 18.18 -16.56 -23.64
CA ARG A 161 16.92 -16.69 -24.36
C ARG A 161 17.09 -16.16 -25.78
N GLU A 162 16.87 -17.01 -26.76
CA GLU A 162 16.70 -16.58 -28.15
C GLU A 162 15.29 -16.03 -28.32
N SER A 163 15.16 -14.77 -28.73
CA SER A 163 13.86 -14.13 -28.97
C SER A 163 13.06 -14.86 -30.05
N GLY A 164 11.74 -14.97 -29.81
CA GLY A 164 10.81 -15.52 -30.77
C GLY A 164 9.37 -15.13 -30.44
N SER A 165 8.41 -16.00 -30.80
CA SER A 165 6.97 -15.77 -30.59
C SER A 165 6.33 -16.74 -29.61
N ILE A 166 7.08 -17.70 -29.05
CA ILE A 166 6.55 -18.69 -28.10
C ILE A 166 6.56 -18.10 -26.69
N PRO A 167 5.44 -18.10 -25.96
CA PRO A 167 5.39 -17.59 -24.60
C PRO A 167 6.24 -18.44 -23.64
N TYR A 168 7.11 -17.76 -22.90
CA TYR A 168 7.91 -18.32 -21.80
C TYR A 168 7.26 -17.98 -20.47
N TYR A 169 6.69 -18.98 -19.80
CA TYR A 169 5.93 -18.84 -18.56
C TYR A 169 6.79 -18.99 -17.30
N GLY A 170 6.47 -18.19 -16.29
CA GLY A 170 6.96 -18.32 -14.92
C GLY A 170 5.80 -18.38 -13.91
N ALA A 171 6.10 -18.09 -12.65
CA ALA A 171 5.17 -18.21 -11.51
C ALA A 171 3.88 -17.39 -11.63
N SER A 172 3.88 -16.30 -12.39
CA SER A 172 2.79 -15.31 -12.45
C SER A 172 2.26 -15.06 -13.86
N GLY A 173 2.60 -15.92 -14.82
CA GLY A 173 2.22 -15.76 -16.23
C GLY A 173 3.43 -15.67 -17.17
N ILE A 174 3.25 -15.00 -18.31
CA ILE A 174 4.28 -14.84 -19.34
C ILE A 174 5.37 -13.90 -18.84
N VAL A 175 6.62 -14.36 -18.90
CA VAL A 175 7.82 -13.59 -18.54
C VAL A 175 8.55 -13.08 -19.78
N ASP A 176 8.49 -13.83 -20.88
CA ASP A 176 9.24 -13.52 -22.11
C ASP A 176 8.65 -14.24 -23.33
N TYR A 177 9.23 -14.01 -24.51
CA TYR A 177 8.95 -14.77 -25.73
C TYR A 177 10.22 -15.37 -26.33
N VAL A 178 10.20 -16.69 -26.50
CA VAL A 178 11.33 -17.48 -26.98
C VAL A 178 11.06 -18.08 -28.36
N LYS A 179 12.13 -18.51 -29.03
CA LYS A 179 12.08 -19.08 -30.38
C LYS A 179 11.43 -20.46 -30.45
N ASP A 180 11.74 -21.34 -29.50
CA ASP A 180 11.30 -22.73 -29.49
C ASP A 180 10.28 -23.00 -28.37
N TYR A 181 9.76 -24.23 -28.31
CA TYR A 181 8.78 -24.67 -27.32
C TYR A 181 9.14 -26.03 -26.74
N ILE A 182 8.64 -26.33 -25.54
CA ILE A 182 8.79 -27.64 -24.89
C ILE A 182 7.45 -28.30 -24.56
N PHE A 183 6.35 -27.56 -24.67
CA PHE A 183 4.98 -28.03 -24.51
C PHE A 183 4.12 -27.55 -25.68
N ASP A 184 3.15 -28.37 -26.09
CA ASP A 184 2.15 -28.02 -27.10
C ASP A 184 0.84 -28.73 -26.74
N GLY A 185 -0.14 -27.95 -26.30
CA GLY A 185 -1.42 -28.46 -25.79
C GLY A 185 -1.99 -27.57 -24.70
N ASP A 186 -3.00 -28.07 -24.01
CA ASP A 186 -3.67 -27.37 -22.90
C ASP A 186 -3.11 -27.85 -21.57
N TYR A 187 -2.75 -26.90 -20.70
CA TYR A 187 -2.16 -27.17 -19.40
C TYR A 187 -2.69 -26.21 -18.35
N LEU A 188 -2.73 -26.66 -17.11
CA LEU A 188 -2.90 -25.80 -15.93
C LEU A 188 -1.53 -25.54 -15.31
N LEU A 189 -1.14 -24.26 -15.24
CA LEU A 189 0.05 -23.86 -14.51
C LEU A 189 -0.30 -23.49 -13.07
N ILE A 190 0.52 -23.91 -12.10
CA ILE A 190 0.38 -23.54 -10.69
C ILE A 190 1.69 -22.91 -10.19
N SER A 191 1.60 -21.73 -9.60
CA SER A 191 2.72 -20.94 -9.10
C SER A 191 3.50 -21.67 -8.00
N GLU A 192 4.83 -21.70 -8.10
CA GLU A 192 5.75 -22.23 -7.07
C GLU A 192 6.31 -21.10 -6.15
N ASP A 193 5.98 -19.83 -6.42
CA ASP A 193 6.51 -18.67 -5.68
C ASP A 193 5.74 -18.40 -4.38
N GLY A 194 6.36 -18.75 -3.25
CA GLY A 194 5.80 -18.57 -1.91
C GLY A 194 5.40 -17.14 -1.54
N ALA A 195 6.05 -16.12 -2.11
CA ALA A 195 5.70 -14.73 -1.83
C ALA A 195 4.31 -14.38 -2.39
N ASN A 196 4.03 -14.80 -3.64
CA ASN A 196 2.74 -14.57 -4.28
C ASN A 196 1.63 -15.50 -3.74
N LEU A 197 1.96 -16.69 -3.24
CA LEU A 197 0.99 -17.55 -2.55
C LEU A 197 0.36 -16.87 -1.32
N THR A 198 1.14 -16.01 -0.64
CA THR A 198 0.67 -15.24 0.52
C THR A 198 -0.01 -13.93 0.09
N ALA A 199 0.63 -13.17 -0.81
CA ALA A 199 0.14 -11.85 -1.20
C ALA A 199 -1.08 -11.89 -2.15
N ARG A 200 -1.23 -12.97 -2.94
CA ARG A 200 -2.29 -13.16 -3.95
C ARG A 200 -2.42 -12.00 -4.96
N ASN A 201 -1.32 -11.32 -5.26
CA ASN A 201 -1.31 -10.19 -6.18
C ASN A 201 -1.43 -10.62 -7.65
N THR A 202 -1.00 -11.84 -7.98
CA THR A 202 -1.12 -12.43 -9.32
C THR A 202 -1.76 -13.83 -9.23
N PRO A 203 -2.38 -14.33 -10.32
CA PRO A 203 -3.02 -15.64 -10.32
C PRO A 203 -2.09 -16.74 -9.80
N ILE A 204 -2.58 -17.56 -8.86
CA ILE A 204 -1.84 -18.71 -8.32
C ILE A 204 -1.90 -19.89 -9.30
N ALA A 205 -2.99 -20.03 -10.04
CA ALA A 205 -3.13 -21.03 -11.09
C ALA A 205 -3.82 -20.41 -12.31
N PHE A 206 -3.39 -20.80 -13.51
CA PHE A 206 -3.95 -20.29 -14.75
C PHE A 206 -3.79 -21.29 -15.89
N SER A 207 -4.78 -21.34 -16.79
CA SER A 207 -4.78 -22.21 -17.96
C SER A 207 -3.97 -21.61 -19.10
N ILE A 208 -3.23 -22.45 -19.80
CA ILE A 208 -2.46 -22.09 -20.99
C ILE A 208 -2.75 -23.10 -22.11
N SER A 209 -2.59 -22.65 -23.36
CA SER A 209 -2.91 -23.45 -24.54
C SER A 209 -1.87 -23.26 -25.65
N GLY A 210 -1.65 -24.30 -26.45
CA GLY A 210 -0.76 -24.30 -27.61
C GLY A 210 0.72 -24.36 -27.25
N LYS A 211 1.57 -23.96 -28.19
CA LYS A 211 3.04 -24.01 -28.04
C LYS A 211 3.51 -23.06 -26.95
N ASN A 212 4.21 -23.59 -25.97
CA ASN A 212 4.71 -22.82 -24.85
C ASN A 212 6.01 -23.38 -24.26
N TRP A 213 6.66 -22.54 -23.46
CA TRP A 213 7.84 -22.92 -22.68
C TRP A 213 7.59 -22.58 -21.21
N VAL A 214 7.78 -23.53 -20.30
CA VAL A 214 7.55 -23.31 -18.86
C VAL A 214 8.85 -23.41 -18.08
N ASN A 215 9.09 -22.40 -17.23
CA ASN A 215 10.22 -22.33 -16.32
C ASN A 215 10.01 -23.25 -15.08
N ASN A 216 11.03 -23.39 -14.23
CA ASN A 216 10.99 -24.14 -12.97
C ASN A 216 10.22 -23.46 -11.82
N HIS A 217 9.58 -22.30 -12.04
CA HIS A 217 8.84 -21.57 -11.02
C HIS A 217 7.31 -21.75 -11.12
N ALA A 218 6.85 -22.64 -11.99
CA ALA A 218 5.45 -23.04 -12.09
C ALA A 218 5.38 -24.55 -12.31
N HIS A 219 4.46 -25.21 -11.61
CA HIS A 219 4.08 -26.60 -11.87
C HIS A 219 3.26 -26.69 -13.16
N VAL A 220 3.41 -27.79 -13.90
CA VAL A 220 2.67 -28.04 -15.15
C VAL A 220 1.78 -29.27 -14.96
N LEU A 221 0.47 -29.07 -14.98
CA LEU A 221 -0.51 -30.16 -14.92
C LEU A 221 -1.24 -30.28 -16.27
N LYS A 222 -1.37 -31.52 -16.75
CA LYS A 222 -2.17 -31.88 -17.93
C LYS A 222 -3.43 -32.63 -17.52
#